data_AF-A0A1M7Y746-F1
#
_entry.id   AF-A0A1M7Y746-F1
#
_cell.length_a   1.000
_cell.length_b   1.000
_cell.length_c   1.000
_cell.angle_alpha   90.00
_cell.angle_beta   90.00
_cell.angle_gamma   90.00
#
_symmetry.space_group_name_H-M   'P 1'
#
loop_
_entity.id
_entity.type
_entity.pdbx_description
1 polymer ?
#
loop_
_entity_poly.entity_id
_entity_poly.type
_entity_poly.pdbx_seq_one_letter_code
_entity_poly.pdbx_strand_id
1 'polypeptide(L)'
;MPNEIIPYIEMCLREGVSLQRGMNFQIGKNHSVILMSVRQGSPYEDRYEDDGSTIIYEGHDVPRSRQYPDPKSLDQPEFTPANNLTENGKFHFSAQSYKNSNSDPERVRVYEKIKQGIWSYNGIFHLVDSWLEKCNGRKVFKFKLIAVEGEENFDIPTQKHAKHRRIIPTQVKLQVWKRDGGKCTKCGADKDLHFDHIIPFSKGGSSDTVDNIQLLCGRHNLQKHNKIE
;
A
#
# COMPACT_ATOMS: atom_id res chain seq x y z
N MET A 1 -10.97 -7.14 0.25
CA MET A 1 -10.05 -8.18 -0.31
C MET A 1 -8.94 -7.48 -1.06
N PRO A 2 -7.73 -8.05 -1.20
CA PRO A 2 -6.71 -7.45 -2.05
C PRO A 2 -7.27 -7.15 -3.46
N ASN A 3 -6.80 -6.06 -4.06
CA ASN A 3 -7.22 -5.52 -5.36
C ASN A 3 -8.62 -4.89 -5.42
N GLU A 4 -9.25 -4.68 -4.27
CA GLU A 4 -10.49 -3.92 -4.14
C GLU A 4 -10.28 -2.43 -4.46
N ILE A 5 -11.19 -1.85 -5.23
CA ILE A 5 -11.26 -0.42 -5.50
C ILE A 5 -12.18 0.22 -4.47
N ILE A 6 -11.61 1.07 -3.64
CA ILE A 6 -12.25 1.58 -2.44
C ILE A 6 -12.25 3.12 -2.42
N PRO A 7 -13.39 3.78 -2.17
CA PRO A 7 -13.42 5.23 -1.95
C PRO A 7 -12.67 5.61 -0.66
N TYR A 8 -12.11 6.83 -0.61
CA TYR A 8 -11.39 7.32 0.57
C TYR A 8 -12.22 7.27 1.86
N ILE A 9 -13.52 7.58 1.77
CA ILE A 9 -14.41 7.54 2.93
C ILE A 9 -14.55 6.12 3.50
N GLU A 10 -14.66 5.12 2.63
CA GLU A 10 -14.75 3.70 3.02
C GLU A 10 -13.43 3.20 3.63
N MET A 11 -12.28 3.70 3.16
CA MET A 11 -11.00 3.44 3.82
C MET A 11 -10.98 3.97 5.25
N CYS A 12 -11.43 5.21 5.46
CA CYS A 12 -11.47 5.79 6.81
C CYS A 12 -12.46 5.04 7.72
N LEU A 13 -13.61 4.63 7.20
CA LEU A 13 -14.58 3.81 7.93
C LEU A 13 -13.97 2.45 8.31
N ARG A 14 -13.29 1.79 7.37
CA ARG A 14 -12.61 0.50 7.59
C ARG A 14 -11.51 0.58 8.65
N GLU A 15 -10.71 1.64 8.63
CA GLU A 15 -9.62 1.83 9.60
C GLU A 15 -10.09 2.47 10.92
N GLY A 16 -11.35 2.90 11.01
CA GLY A 16 -11.91 3.53 12.21
C GLY A 16 -11.30 4.90 12.55
N VAL A 17 -10.50 5.48 11.66
CA VAL A 17 -9.79 6.75 11.84
C VAL A 17 -9.74 7.55 10.54
N SER A 18 -9.59 8.87 10.65
CA SER A 18 -9.31 9.70 9.47
C SER A 18 -7.86 9.53 9.02
N LEU A 19 -7.64 9.06 7.80
CA LEU A 19 -6.31 8.84 7.21
C LEU A 19 -5.74 10.13 6.60
N GLN A 20 -5.56 11.17 7.42
CA GLN A 20 -5.06 12.49 6.97
C GLN A 20 -3.55 12.48 6.65
N ARG A 21 -2.83 11.50 7.18
CA ARG A 21 -1.41 11.26 6.94
C ARG A 21 -1.28 10.02 6.07
N GLY A 22 -0.27 9.99 5.21
CA GLY A 22 0.01 8.78 4.40
C GLY A 22 0.66 7.63 5.18
N MET A 23 1.02 7.81 6.45
CA MET A 23 1.61 6.79 7.32
C MET A 23 0.93 6.90 8.67
N ASN A 24 0.45 5.77 9.17
CA ASN A 24 -0.25 5.70 10.43
C ASN A 24 0.15 4.39 11.13
N PHE A 25 0.99 4.50 12.15
CA PHE A 25 1.57 3.39 12.88
C PHE A 25 0.59 2.85 13.91
N GLN A 26 0.37 1.53 13.89
CA GLN A 26 -0.44 0.79 14.86
C GLN A 26 -1.83 1.40 15.14
N ILE A 27 -2.58 1.69 14.06
CA ILE A 27 -3.99 2.05 14.17
C ILE A 27 -4.74 0.91 14.85
N GLY A 28 -5.57 1.23 15.85
CA GLY A 28 -6.32 0.22 16.61
C GLY A 28 -5.44 -0.77 17.37
N LYS A 29 -4.12 -0.50 17.49
CA LYS A 29 -3.09 -1.34 18.13
C LYS A 29 -2.77 -2.68 17.46
N ASN A 30 -3.25 -2.91 16.23
CA ASN A 30 -3.19 -4.23 15.61
C ASN A 30 -2.40 -4.27 14.29
N HIS A 31 -2.34 -3.14 13.58
CA HIS A 31 -1.66 -3.01 12.29
C HIS A 31 -1.38 -1.54 11.96
N SER A 32 -0.48 -1.32 11.02
CA SER A 32 -0.18 -0.01 10.47
C SER A 32 -0.84 0.21 9.11
N VAL A 33 -0.98 1.46 8.68
CA VAL A 33 -1.55 1.82 7.38
C VAL A 33 -0.63 2.77 6.63
N ILE A 34 -0.40 2.47 5.35
CA ILE A 34 0.28 3.34 4.41
C ILE A 34 -0.65 3.72 3.25
N LEU A 35 -0.65 5.01 2.92
CA LEU A 35 -1.20 5.56 1.69
C LEU A 35 -0.03 5.88 0.76
N MET A 36 0.06 5.17 -0.35
CA MET A 36 1.15 5.32 -1.32
C MET A 36 0.67 5.81 -2.68
N SER A 37 1.57 6.38 -3.47
CA SER A 37 1.27 6.70 -4.87
C SER A 37 2.52 6.81 -5.74
N VAL A 38 2.63 5.95 -6.75
CA VAL A 38 3.69 5.99 -7.76
C VAL A 38 3.34 6.86 -8.99
N ARG A 39 2.34 7.74 -8.85
CA ARG A 39 1.87 8.60 -9.94
C ARG A 39 2.93 9.66 -10.27
N GLN A 40 3.00 10.04 -11.54
CA GLN A 40 3.80 11.19 -11.94
C GLN A 40 3.36 12.45 -11.19
N GLY A 41 4.31 13.15 -10.58
CA GLY A 41 4.04 14.34 -9.76
C GLY A 41 3.57 14.04 -8.34
N SER A 42 3.61 12.79 -7.88
CA SER A 42 3.49 12.47 -6.46
C SER A 42 4.55 13.22 -5.64
N PRO A 43 4.21 13.68 -4.41
CA PRO A 43 5.13 14.45 -3.58
C PRO A 43 6.31 13.62 -3.02
N TYR A 44 6.22 12.29 -3.11
CA TYR A 44 7.19 11.34 -2.57
C TYR A 44 7.54 10.32 -3.64
N GLU A 45 8.77 9.80 -3.61
CA GLU A 45 9.30 8.87 -4.61
C GLU A 45 9.07 7.42 -4.18
N ASP A 46 7.81 7.05 -4.04
CA ASP A 46 7.39 5.66 -3.85
C ASP A 46 7.69 4.85 -5.11
N ARG A 47 8.13 3.60 -4.96
CA ARG A 47 8.35 2.71 -6.08
C ARG A 47 8.06 1.26 -5.75
N TYR A 48 7.82 0.49 -6.80
CA TYR A 48 7.77 -0.97 -6.75
C TYR A 48 9.11 -1.56 -7.17
N GLU A 49 9.48 -2.68 -6.55
CA GLU A 49 10.62 -3.54 -6.90
C GLU A 49 10.13 -5.01 -6.94
N ASP A 50 10.99 -5.95 -7.35
CA ASP A 50 10.73 -7.40 -7.35
C ASP A 50 9.39 -7.79 -8.02
N ASP A 51 9.19 -7.38 -9.28
CA ASP A 51 7.95 -7.59 -10.06
C ASP A 51 6.68 -7.10 -9.33
N GLY A 52 6.80 -6.01 -8.57
CA GLY A 52 5.68 -5.42 -7.84
C GLY A 52 5.39 -6.05 -6.48
N SER A 53 6.15 -7.06 -6.05
CA SER A 53 5.96 -7.68 -4.73
C SER A 53 6.58 -6.87 -3.58
N THR A 54 7.55 -5.99 -3.88
CA THR A 54 8.22 -5.12 -2.93
C THR A 54 7.83 -3.66 -3.17
N ILE A 55 7.54 -2.92 -2.10
CA ILE A 55 7.41 -1.46 -2.11
C ILE A 55 8.62 -0.86 -1.41
N ILE A 56 9.25 0.12 -2.04
CA ILE A 56 10.08 1.09 -1.34
C ILE A 56 9.27 2.36 -1.15
N TYR A 57 8.87 2.60 0.09
CA TYR A 57 8.04 3.72 0.49
C TYR A 57 8.91 4.83 1.08
N GLU A 58 8.71 6.08 0.66
CA GLU A 58 9.40 7.22 1.25
C GLU A 58 8.65 7.74 2.47
N GLY A 59 9.37 8.02 3.56
CA GLY A 59 8.81 8.64 4.74
C GLY A 59 8.29 10.05 4.48
N HIS A 60 7.83 10.69 5.54
CA HIS A 60 7.17 11.99 5.44
C HIS A 60 7.99 13.16 5.91
N ASP A 61 7.71 14.28 5.27
CA ASP A 61 8.26 15.58 5.62
C ASP A 61 7.58 16.15 6.86
N VAL A 62 8.20 17.17 7.48
CA VAL A 62 7.52 17.99 8.48
C VAL A 62 6.25 18.61 7.88
N PRO A 63 5.17 18.82 8.66
CA PRO A 63 4.02 19.56 8.17
C PRO A 63 4.41 20.98 7.73
N ARG A 64 3.88 21.41 6.58
CA ARG A 64 4.05 22.80 6.13
C ARG A 64 3.48 23.76 7.17
N SER A 65 4.27 24.77 7.53
CA SER A 65 3.89 25.77 8.52
C SER A 65 4.53 27.13 8.20
N ARG A 66 4.21 28.17 8.99
CA ARG A 66 4.86 29.48 8.84
C ARG A 66 6.37 29.40 9.10
N GLN A 67 6.80 28.52 10.00
CA GLN A 67 8.22 28.29 10.30
C GLN A 67 8.90 27.45 9.21
N TYR A 68 8.16 26.52 8.61
CA TYR A 68 8.66 25.61 7.58
C TYR A 68 7.79 25.73 6.32
N PRO A 69 7.97 26.82 5.54
CA PRO A 69 7.16 27.08 4.35
C PRO A 69 7.46 26.09 3.21
N ASP A 70 8.67 25.53 3.20
CA ASP A 70 9.09 24.44 2.31
C ASP A 70 9.58 23.24 3.15
N PRO A 71 8.72 22.22 3.38
CA PRO A 71 9.11 21.02 4.10
C PRO A 71 10.26 20.23 3.45
N LYS A 72 10.46 20.38 2.14
CA LYS A 72 11.49 19.64 1.40
C LYS A 72 12.87 20.27 1.48
N SER A 73 13.03 21.37 2.22
CA SER A 73 14.35 21.93 2.52
C SER A 73 15.01 21.32 3.76
N LEU A 74 14.34 20.39 4.46
CA LEU A 74 14.78 19.84 5.75
C LEU A 74 14.91 18.33 5.69
N ASP A 75 15.83 17.74 6.44
CA ASP A 75 15.84 16.29 6.66
C ASP A 75 14.50 15.82 7.25
N GLN A 76 14.03 14.63 6.85
CA GLN A 76 12.85 14.05 7.46
C GLN A 76 13.12 13.75 8.94
N PRO A 77 12.26 14.22 9.85
CA PRO A 77 12.51 14.09 11.28
C PRO A 77 12.23 12.65 11.74
N GLU A 78 13.12 12.12 12.57
CA GLU A 78 12.83 10.91 13.34
C GLU A 78 11.99 11.25 14.58
N PHE A 79 12.34 12.35 15.25
CA PHE A 79 11.70 12.85 16.46
C PHE A 79 11.00 14.18 16.21
N THR A 80 9.90 14.39 16.92
CA THR A 80 9.25 15.69 17.06
C THR A 80 10.12 16.64 17.90
N PRO A 81 9.89 17.96 17.86
CA PRO A 81 10.59 18.91 18.75
C PRO A 81 10.43 18.62 20.25
N ALA A 82 9.34 17.93 20.63
CA ALA A 82 9.09 17.48 21.99
C ALA A 82 9.73 16.11 22.31
N ASN A 83 10.65 15.63 21.47
CA ASN A 83 11.39 14.37 21.63
C ASN A 83 10.55 13.08 21.60
N ASN A 84 9.31 13.14 21.10
CA ASN A 84 8.52 11.95 20.79
C ASN A 84 8.83 11.44 19.37
N LEU A 85 8.79 10.13 19.13
CA LEU A 85 8.91 9.57 17.79
C LEU A 85 7.81 10.10 16.86
N THR A 86 8.22 10.50 15.66
CA THR A 86 7.32 10.75 14.52
C THR A 86 6.82 9.42 13.95
N GLU A 87 5.92 9.46 12.96
CA GLU A 87 5.56 8.25 12.22
C GLU A 87 6.78 7.62 11.55
N ASN A 88 7.69 8.43 10.97
CA ASN A 88 8.95 7.91 10.42
C ASN A 88 9.75 7.16 11.49
N GLY A 89 9.92 7.77 12.67
CA GLY A 89 10.67 7.16 13.77
C GLY A 89 10.05 5.87 14.27
N LYS A 90 8.72 5.79 14.37
CA LYS A 90 8.01 4.57 14.79
C LYS A 90 8.18 3.43 13.78
N PHE A 91 7.95 3.70 12.50
CA PHE A 91 8.16 2.72 11.43
C PHE A 91 9.65 2.31 11.35
N HIS A 92 10.57 3.27 11.48
CA HIS A 92 12.01 3.00 11.41
C HIS A 92 12.44 2.08 12.54
N PHE A 93 12.05 2.41 13.78
CA PHE A 93 12.31 1.59 14.96
C PHE A 93 11.79 0.16 14.78
N SER A 94 10.52 0.02 14.39
CA SER A 94 9.91 -1.29 14.17
C SER A 94 10.63 -2.13 13.11
N ALA A 95 10.95 -1.54 11.96
CA ALA A 95 11.70 -2.20 10.90
C ALA A 95 13.11 -2.65 11.35
N GLN A 96 13.82 -1.79 12.09
CA GLN A 96 15.15 -2.13 12.62
C GLN A 96 15.08 -3.20 13.71
N SER A 97 14.04 -3.23 14.54
CA SER A 97 13.83 -4.30 15.53
C SER A 97 13.58 -5.66 14.85
N TYR A 98 12.79 -5.70 13.78
CA TYR A 98 12.63 -6.92 12.98
C TYR A 98 13.98 -7.38 12.39
N LYS A 99 14.70 -6.46 11.72
CA LYS A 99 15.95 -6.74 11.03
C LYS A 99 17.09 -7.19 11.94
N ASN A 100 17.24 -6.56 13.10
CA ASN A 100 18.42 -6.73 13.96
C ASN A 100 18.14 -7.55 15.22
N SER A 101 16.89 -7.60 15.69
CA SER A 101 16.54 -8.20 16.99
C SER A 101 15.56 -9.36 16.87
N ASN A 102 15.29 -9.84 15.65
CA ASN A 102 14.39 -10.95 15.36
C ASN A 102 13.00 -10.76 16.00
N SER A 103 12.51 -9.52 16.10
CA SER A 103 11.10 -9.24 16.41
C SER A 103 10.20 -9.73 15.27
N ASP A 104 8.88 -9.69 15.47
CA ASP A 104 7.94 -9.92 14.37
C ASP A 104 7.88 -8.68 13.45
N PRO A 105 7.67 -8.84 12.14
CA PRO A 105 7.52 -7.72 11.24
C PRO A 105 6.19 -7.00 11.51
N GLU A 106 6.17 -5.68 11.35
CA GLU A 106 4.93 -4.91 11.41
C GLU A 106 4.06 -5.22 10.19
N ARG A 107 2.78 -5.55 10.44
CA ARG A 107 1.76 -5.73 9.40
C ARG A 107 1.24 -4.38 8.95
N VAL A 108 1.36 -4.10 7.65
CA VAL A 108 0.99 -2.82 7.06
C VAL A 108 -0.07 -3.03 5.99
N ARG A 109 -1.25 -2.44 6.17
CA ARG A 109 -2.24 -2.27 5.10
C ARG A 109 -1.77 -1.19 4.15
N VAL A 110 -1.74 -1.50 2.86
CA VAL A 110 -1.34 -0.53 1.84
C VAL A 110 -2.53 -0.17 0.97
N TYR A 111 -2.83 1.12 0.92
CA TYR A 111 -3.76 1.72 -0.02
C TYR A 111 -3.00 2.51 -1.06
N GLU A 112 -3.18 2.17 -2.33
CA GLU A 112 -2.52 2.82 -3.45
C GLU A 112 -3.47 3.79 -4.15
N LYS A 113 -3.04 5.04 -4.30
CA LYS A 113 -3.77 6.02 -5.10
C LYS A 113 -3.48 5.81 -6.58
N ILE A 114 -4.38 5.14 -7.28
CA ILE A 114 -4.27 4.89 -8.73
C ILE A 114 -4.69 6.12 -9.55
N LYS A 115 -5.72 6.85 -9.12
CA LYS A 115 -6.20 8.08 -9.79
C LYS A 115 -6.75 9.06 -8.75
N GLN A 116 -6.99 10.32 -9.14
CA GLN A 116 -7.71 11.26 -8.30
C GLN A 116 -9.07 10.68 -7.87
N GLY A 117 -9.28 10.58 -6.55
CA GLY A 117 -10.50 10.03 -5.96
C GLY A 117 -10.60 8.50 -5.95
N ILE A 118 -9.64 7.78 -6.55
CA ILE A 118 -9.70 6.32 -6.70
C ILE A 118 -8.49 5.68 -5.99
N TRP A 119 -8.80 4.84 -5.01
CA TRP A 119 -7.81 4.05 -4.28
C TRP A 119 -8.01 2.56 -4.54
N SER A 120 -6.91 1.83 -4.53
CA SER A 120 -6.85 0.37 -4.58
C SER A 120 -6.32 -0.13 -3.24
N TYR A 121 -7.05 -1.03 -2.58
CA TYR A 121 -6.51 -1.76 -1.44
C TYR A 121 -5.59 -2.86 -1.94
N ASN A 122 -4.30 -2.72 -1.68
CA ASN A 122 -3.29 -3.64 -2.19
C ASN A 122 -2.99 -4.80 -1.25
N GLY A 123 -3.71 -4.95 -0.13
CA GLY A 123 -3.52 -6.02 0.86
C GLY A 123 -2.51 -5.70 1.95
N ILE A 124 -2.13 -6.73 2.72
CA ILE A 124 -1.13 -6.67 3.79
C ILE A 124 0.29 -6.85 3.27
N PHE A 125 1.20 -6.14 3.92
CA PHE A 125 2.64 -6.19 3.71
C PHE A 125 3.35 -6.34 5.05
N HIS A 126 4.53 -6.96 5.02
CA HIS A 126 5.47 -6.90 6.14
C HIS A 126 6.46 -5.76 5.91
N LEU A 127 6.63 -4.92 6.93
CA LEU A 127 7.72 -3.95 7.00
C LEU A 127 9.00 -4.70 7.41
N VAL A 128 9.96 -4.82 6.48
CA VAL A 128 11.13 -5.70 6.65
C VAL A 128 12.45 -4.95 6.77
N ASP A 129 12.52 -3.70 6.33
CA ASP A 129 13.74 -2.88 6.44
C ASP A 129 13.42 -1.38 6.39
N SER A 130 14.37 -0.57 6.83
CA SER A 130 14.35 0.87 6.65
C SER A 130 15.75 1.47 6.64
N TRP A 131 15.91 2.63 6.01
CA TRP A 131 17.18 3.36 6.01
C TRP A 131 16.96 4.85 5.76
N LEU A 132 18.00 5.66 6.00
CA LEU A 132 18.05 7.05 5.55
C LEU A 132 18.77 7.11 4.21
N GLU A 133 18.14 7.72 3.24
CA GLU A 133 18.69 7.97 1.90
C GLU A 133 18.93 9.46 1.70
N LYS A 134 20.09 9.83 1.15
CA LYS A 134 20.37 11.22 0.79
C LYS A 134 19.79 11.48 -0.61
N CYS A 135 18.74 12.29 -0.70
CA CYS A 135 18.11 12.69 -1.96
C CYS A 135 18.00 14.22 -2.00
N ASN A 136 18.40 14.84 -3.12
CA ASN A 136 18.29 16.29 -3.34
C ASN A 136 18.86 17.16 -2.20
N GLY A 137 19.98 16.75 -1.59
CA GLY A 137 20.67 17.51 -0.55
C GLY A 137 20.12 17.32 0.88
N ARG A 138 19.05 16.54 1.06
CA ARG A 138 18.46 16.18 2.37
C ARG A 138 18.42 14.68 2.59
N LYS A 139 18.17 14.26 3.83
CA LYS A 139 17.92 12.86 4.19
C LYS A 139 16.42 12.59 4.26
N VAL A 140 16.01 11.49 3.65
CA VAL A 140 14.63 10.96 3.70
C VAL A 140 14.65 9.53 4.23
N PHE A 141 13.60 9.13 4.94
CA PHE A 141 13.42 7.73 5.29
C PHE A 141 12.95 6.94 4.08
N LYS A 142 13.46 5.73 3.94
CA LYS A 142 12.94 4.72 3.03
C LYS A 142 12.56 3.48 3.82
N PHE A 143 11.45 2.86 3.45
CA PHE A 143 10.89 1.68 4.09
C PHE A 143 10.69 0.59 3.05
N LYS A 144 11.23 -0.60 3.30
CA LYS A 144 11.01 -1.78 2.44
C LYS A 144 9.86 -2.59 2.98
N LEU A 145 8.83 -2.74 2.17
CA LEU A 145 7.65 -3.53 2.48
C LEU A 145 7.49 -4.66 1.47
N ILE A 146 7.20 -5.87 1.93
CA ILE A 146 6.98 -7.03 1.06
C ILE A 146 5.52 -7.49 1.20
N ALA A 147 4.84 -7.66 0.07
CA ALA A 147 3.45 -8.12 0.04
C ALA A 147 3.35 -9.58 0.48
N VAL A 148 2.45 -9.87 1.42
CA VAL A 148 2.31 -11.21 2.03
C VAL A 148 0.88 -11.74 1.97
N GLU A 149 0.75 -13.07 2.00
CA GLU A 149 -0.52 -13.79 2.07
C GLU A 149 -0.87 -14.20 3.52
N GLY A 150 -2.15 -14.31 3.84
CA GLY A 150 -2.62 -14.89 5.12
C GLY A 150 -2.53 -13.98 6.35
N GLU A 151 -2.12 -12.73 6.19
CA GLU A 151 -1.85 -11.78 7.29
C GLU A 151 -3.00 -10.79 7.56
N GLU A 152 -4.19 -11.03 7.00
CA GLU A 152 -5.37 -10.14 7.13
C GLU A 152 -6.09 -10.28 8.48
N ASN A 153 -5.88 -11.40 9.20
CA ASN A 153 -6.44 -11.62 10.53
C ASN A 153 -5.46 -11.10 11.59
N PHE A 154 -5.80 -9.98 12.23
CA PHE A 154 -4.92 -9.38 13.22
C PHE A 154 -5.04 -9.97 14.64
N ASP A 155 -6.04 -10.80 14.88
CA ASP A 155 -6.24 -11.48 16.17
C ASP A 155 -5.28 -12.67 16.36
N ILE A 156 -4.60 -13.08 15.29
CA ILE A 156 -3.56 -14.11 15.33
C ILE A 156 -2.16 -13.47 15.26
N PRO A 157 -1.14 -14.12 15.85
CA PRO A 157 0.25 -13.67 15.75
C PRO A 157 0.73 -13.57 14.29
N THR A 158 1.59 -12.60 14.02
CA THR A 158 2.21 -12.41 12.70
C THR A 158 3.05 -13.62 12.31
N GLN A 159 2.96 -14.07 11.06
CA GLN A 159 3.79 -15.18 10.56
C GLN A 159 5.09 -14.61 9.95
N LYS A 160 6.21 -14.73 10.66
CA LYS A 160 7.52 -14.24 10.18
C LYS A 160 7.92 -14.70 8.78
N HIS A 161 7.48 -15.89 8.37
CA HIS A 161 7.77 -16.49 7.07
C HIS A 161 6.52 -16.62 6.19
N ALA A 162 5.62 -15.63 6.26
CA ALA A 162 4.47 -15.56 5.37
C ALA A 162 4.90 -15.63 3.91
N LYS A 163 4.12 -16.34 3.09
CA LYS A 163 4.38 -16.43 1.65
C LYS A 163 4.25 -15.06 1.01
N HIS A 164 5.21 -14.71 0.17
CA HIS A 164 5.13 -13.49 -0.62
C HIS A 164 4.06 -13.63 -1.70
N ARG A 165 3.35 -12.54 -1.99
CA ARG A 165 2.44 -12.45 -3.14
C ARG A 165 2.86 -11.38 -4.12
N ARG A 166 2.37 -11.51 -5.35
CA ARG A 166 2.50 -10.47 -6.36
C ARG A 166 1.33 -9.49 -6.27
N ILE A 167 1.56 -8.27 -6.72
CA ILE A 167 0.55 -7.23 -6.86
C ILE A 167 0.34 -6.98 -8.35
N ILE A 168 -0.88 -6.62 -8.73
CA ILE A 168 -1.14 -6.06 -10.06
C ILE A 168 -0.42 -4.69 -10.14
N PRO A 169 0.51 -4.49 -11.09
CA PRO A 169 1.23 -3.23 -11.22
C PRO A 169 0.29 -2.05 -11.48
N THR A 170 0.67 -0.86 -11.01
CA THR A 170 -0.11 0.37 -11.17
C THR A 170 -0.48 0.66 -12.63
N GLN A 171 0.46 0.46 -13.56
CA GLN A 171 0.22 0.71 -14.98
C GLN A 171 -0.85 -0.23 -15.54
N VAL A 172 -0.83 -1.51 -15.13
CA VAL A 172 -1.86 -2.48 -15.51
C VAL A 172 -3.22 -2.06 -14.95
N LYS A 173 -3.29 -1.68 -13.66
CA LYS A 173 -4.53 -1.15 -13.05
C LYS A 173 -5.09 0.05 -13.81
N LEU A 174 -4.24 0.99 -14.21
CA LEU A 174 -4.64 2.18 -14.96
C LEU A 174 -5.17 1.84 -16.35
N GLN A 175 -4.48 0.95 -17.07
CA GLN A 175 -4.87 0.51 -18.41
C GLN A 175 -6.17 -0.28 -18.38
N VAL A 176 -6.33 -1.21 -17.43
CA VAL A 176 -7.57 -1.96 -17.21
C VAL A 176 -8.72 -1.02 -16.84
N TRP A 177 -8.50 -0.08 -15.91
CA TRP A 177 -9.51 0.90 -15.54
C TRP A 177 -9.98 1.72 -16.74
N LYS A 178 -9.04 2.15 -17.60
CA LYS A 178 -9.36 2.89 -18.82
C LYS A 178 -10.12 2.03 -19.83
N ARG A 179 -9.67 0.79 -20.06
CA ARG A 179 -10.28 -0.16 -21.00
C ARG A 179 -11.71 -0.50 -20.60
N ASP A 180 -11.92 -0.83 -19.32
CA ASP A 180 -13.21 -1.30 -18.79
C ASP A 180 -14.14 -0.13 -18.40
N GLY A 181 -13.69 1.12 -18.59
CA GLY A 181 -14.47 2.33 -18.32
C GLY A 181 -14.85 2.52 -16.85
N GLY A 182 -14.09 1.92 -15.92
CA GLY A 182 -14.43 1.91 -14.50
C GLY A 182 -15.73 1.15 -14.20
N LYS A 183 -16.01 0.08 -14.95
CA LYS A 183 -17.22 -0.73 -14.81
C LYS A 183 -16.91 -2.22 -14.83
N CYS A 184 -17.76 -2.99 -14.19
CA CYS A 184 -17.72 -4.45 -14.24
C CYS A 184 -17.94 -4.93 -15.67
N THR A 185 -17.03 -5.77 -16.18
CA THR A 185 -17.10 -6.31 -17.55
C THR A 185 -18.29 -7.24 -17.79
N LYS A 186 -18.88 -7.80 -16.73
CA LYS A 186 -20.01 -8.74 -16.80
C LYS A 186 -21.39 -8.07 -16.73
N CYS A 187 -21.54 -6.97 -15.98
CA CYS A 187 -22.85 -6.33 -15.80
C CYS A 187 -22.88 -4.79 -15.82
N GLY A 188 -21.75 -4.14 -16.05
CA GLY A 188 -21.67 -2.68 -16.15
C GLY A 188 -21.81 -1.92 -14.82
N ALA A 189 -21.82 -2.60 -13.67
CA ALA A 189 -21.82 -1.94 -12.36
C ALA A 189 -20.55 -1.10 -12.18
N ASP A 190 -20.65 0.07 -11.55
CA ASP A 190 -19.58 1.05 -11.39
C ASP A 190 -19.14 1.24 -9.92
N LYS A 191 -19.62 0.37 -9.04
CA LYS A 191 -19.34 0.37 -7.60
C LYS A 191 -18.91 -1.01 -7.14
N ASP A 192 -18.25 -1.06 -5.98
CA ASP A 192 -17.73 -2.29 -5.37
C ASP A 192 -16.91 -3.09 -6.39
N LEU A 193 -15.94 -2.41 -7.02
CA LEU A 193 -15.14 -2.96 -8.10
C LEU A 193 -13.85 -3.57 -7.56
N HIS A 194 -13.37 -4.62 -8.23
CA HIS A 194 -12.16 -5.33 -7.90
C HIS A 194 -11.39 -5.57 -9.20
N PHE A 195 -10.05 -5.42 -9.16
CA PHE A 195 -9.21 -5.97 -10.22
C PHE A 195 -9.09 -7.47 -10.01
N ASP A 196 -9.59 -8.24 -10.97
CA ASP A 196 -9.62 -9.71 -10.95
C ASP A 196 -8.77 -10.28 -12.08
N HIS A 197 -8.11 -11.40 -11.82
CA HIS A 197 -7.34 -12.13 -12.82
C HIS A 197 -8.24 -13.08 -13.61
N ILE A 198 -8.29 -12.98 -14.94
CA ILE A 198 -9.04 -13.90 -15.81
C ILE A 198 -8.54 -15.33 -15.62
N ILE A 199 -7.23 -15.56 -15.80
CA ILE A 199 -6.54 -16.76 -15.35
C ILE A 199 -6.06 -16.48 -13.93
N PRO A 200 -6.58 -17.18 -12.90
CA PRO A 200 -6.19 -16.95 -11.53
C PRO A 200 -4.68 -17.08 -11.34
N PHE A 201 -4.13 -16.26 -10.44
CA PHE A 201 -2.71 -16.32 -10.10
C PHE A 201 -2.26 -17.72 -9.65
N SER A 202 -3.08 -18.40 -8.84
CA SER A 202 -2.83 -19.78 -8.39
C SER A 202 -2.74 -20.81 -9.51
N LYS A 203 -3.12 -20.44 -10.74
CA LYS A 203 -3.03 -21.25 -11.96
C LYS A 203 -2.00 -20.71 -12.95
N GLY A 204 -1.10 -19.82 -12.51
CA GLY A 204 -0.03 -19.24 -13.32
C GLY A 204 -0.42 -18.01 -14.13
N GLY A 205 -1.57 -17.39 -13.84
CA GLY A 205 -1.96 -16.15 -14.51
C GLY A 205 -1.02 -14.98 -14.22
N SER A 206 -0.66 -14.21 -15.26
CA SER A 206 0.19 -13.03 -15.14
C SER A 206 -0.55 -11.87 -14.44
N SER A 207 0.19 -11.10 -13.63
CA SER A 207 -0.30 -9.83 -13.09
C SER A 207 0.16 -8.64 -13.93
N ASP A 208 1.08 -8.86 -14.88
CA ASP A 208 1.81 -7.82 -15.61
C ASP A 208 1.16 -7.46 -16.95
N THR A 209 0.16 -8.23 -17.37
CA THR A 209 -0.54 -8.02 -18.63
C THR A 209 -1.96 -7.53 -18.40
N VAL A 210 -2.36 -6.52 -19.18
CA VAL A 210 -3.74 -5.99 -19.18
C VAL A 210 -4.73 -7.07 -19.59
N ASP A 211 -4.34 -7.95 -20.50
CA ASP A 211 -5.23 -8.99 -21.05
C ASP A 211 -5.62 -10.05 -20.03
N ASN A 212 -4.83 -10.25 -18.98
CA ASN A 212 -5.17 -11.20 -17.92
C ASN A 212 -5.90 -10.56 -16.72
N ILE A 213 -6.16 -9.24 -16.75
CA ILE A 213 -6.83 -8.53 -15.66
C ILE A 213 -8.12 -7.89 -16.17
N GLN A 214 -9.18 -7.94 -15.36
CA GLN A 214 -10.50 -7.35 -15.64
C GLN A 214 -11.07 -6.66 -14.40
N LEU A 215 -12.03 -5.76 -14.61
CA LEU A 215 -12.86 -5.24 -13.52
C LEU A 215 -14.10 -6.10 -13.31
N LEU A 216 -14.29 -6.57 -12.08
CA LEU A 216 -15.52 -7.23 -11.64
C LEU A 216 -16.11 -6.50 -10.44
N CYS A 217 -17.45 -6.44 -10.36
CA CYS A 217 -18.09 -6.05 -9.12
C CYS A 217 -17.99 -7.18 -8.08
N GLY A 218 -18.13 -6.87 -6.78
CA GLY A 218 -17.98 -7.86 -5.71
C GLY A 218 -18.84 -9.11 -5.91
N ARG A 219 -20.07 -8.96 -6.42
CA ARG A 219 -20.94 -10.08 -6.79
C ARG A 219 -20.31 -11.03 -7.82
N HIS A 220 -19.82 -10.50 -8.95
CA HIS A 220 -19.22 -11.34 -9.99
C HIS A 220 -17.83 -11.86 -9.59
N ASN A 221 -17.06 -11.07 -8.85
CA ASN A 221 -15.76 -11.49 -8.31
C ASN A 221 -15.92 -12.72 -7.40
N LEU A 222 -16.89 -12.69 -6.49
CA LEU A 222 -17.22 -13.82 -5.62
C LEU A 222 -17.73 -15.04 -6.40
N GLN A 223 -18.57 -14.83 -7.43
CA GLN A 223 -19.10 -15.92 -8.26
C GLN A 223 -18.01 -16.64 -9.06
N LYS A 224 -17.06 -15.87 -9.63
CA LYS A 224 -15.94 -16.41 -10.39
C LYS A 224 -14.93 -17.13 -9.50
N HIS A 225 -14.55 -16.54 -8.37
CA HIS A 225 -13.53 -17.09 -7.47
C HIS A 225 -12.23 -17.43 -8.25
N ASN A 226 -11.77 -18.68 -8.15
CA ASN A 226 -10.59 -19.22 -8.85
C ASN A 226 -10.96 -20.02 -10.13
N LYS A 227 -12.14 -19.80 -10.70
CA LYS A 227 -12.54 -20.40 -11.98
C LYS A 227 -11.91 -19.62 -13.14
N ILE A 228 -11.63 -20.34 -14.22
CA ILE A 228 -11.24 -19.74 -15.50
C ILE A 228 -12.55 -19.59 -16.29
N GLU A 229 -12.83 -18.40 -16.79
CA GLU A 229 -14.01 -18.06 -17.58
C GLU A 229 -13.62 -17.39 -18.89
#